data_AF-A0A0M9ZFF7-F1
#
_entry.id   AF-A0A0M9ZFF7-F1
#
_cell.length_a   1.000
_cell.length_b   1.000
_cell.length_c   1.000
_cell.angle_alpha   90.00
_cell.angle_beta   90.00
_cell.angle_gamma   90.00
#
_symmetry.space_group_name_H-M   'P 1'
#
loop_
_entity.id
_entity.type
_entity.pdbx_description
1 polymer ?
#
loop_
_entity_poly.entity_id
_entity_poly.type
_entity_poly.pdbx_seq_one_letter_code
_entity_poly.pdbx_strand_id
1 'polypeptide(L)'
;MYATVRTVGPVYTPTDGGGTTIKLELKNERVSDWSHALITQGYVSGASMRVWVERSSNNSTWSACSKTTGYRSLEANNIKYYMRACMDYLYNSTRFGFCTSSYYDND
;
A
#
# COMPACT_ATOMS: atom_id res chain seq x y z
N MET A 1 13.87 -20.84 -8.94
CA MET A 1 12.80 -20.03 -9.56
C MET A 1 12.93 -18.62 -8.99
N TYR A 2 13.37 -17.63 -9.78
CA TYR A 2 13.62 -16.28 -9.27
C TYR A 2 12.29 -15.54 -9.13
N ALA A 3 11.89 -15.23 -7.88
CA ALA A 3 10.71 -14.43 -7.60
C ALA A 3 10.89 -13.03 -8.19
N THR A 4 10.12 -12.71 -9.23
CA THR A 4 10.15 -11.36 -9.82
C THR A 4 9.26 -10.46 -8.99
N VAL A 5 9.85 -9.78 -8.00
CA VAL A 5 9.17 -8.74 -7.22
C VAL A 5 8.94 -7.54 -8.13
N ARG A 6 7.75 -7.43 -8.73
CA ARG A 6 7.37 -6.22 -9.49
C ARG A 6 6.95 -5.13 -8.52
N THR A 7 7.68 -4.03 -8.53
CA THR A 7 7.27 -2.78 -7.87
C THR A 7 6.23 -2.08 -8.73
N VAL A 8 5.03 -1.87 -8.19
CA VAL A 8 3.99 -1.02 -8.78
C VAL A 8 3.56 -0.04 -7.70
N GLY A 9 3.94 1.24 -7.85
CA GLY A 9 3.70 2.22 -6.78
C GLY A 9 3.84 3.67 -7.21
N PRO A 10 2.79 4.50 -7.09
CA PRO A 10 2.88 5.94 -7.24
C PRO A 10 3.63 6.61 -6.08
N VAL A 11 4.11 7.81 -6.38
CA VAL A 11 4.85 8.69 -5.48
C VAL A 11 3.88 9.76 -4.96
N TYR A 12 3.73 9.89 -3.64
CA TYR A 12 2.88 10.92 -3.03
C TYR A 12 3.72 12.02 -2.38
N THR A 13 3.38 13.28 -2.65
CA THR A 13 3.99 14.45 -2.01
C THR A 13 2.87 15.23 -1.32
N PRO A 14 2.91 15.42 0.02
CA PRO A 14 1.88 16.17 0.71
C PRO A 14 1.98 17.67 0.41
N THR A 15 0.83 18.33 0.35
CA THR A 15 0.70 19.74 -0.04
C THR A 15 0.96 20.73 1.11
N ASP A 16 1.14 20.24 2.35
CA ASP A 16 1.10 21.08 3.55
C ASP A 16 2.47 21.19 4.26
N GLY A 17 3.47 21.68 3.52
CA GLY A 17 4.64 22.36 4.11
C GLY A 17 5.82 21.51 4.56
N GLY A 18 5.75 20.18 4.51
CA GLY A 18 6.92 19.31 4.63
C GLY A 18 7.05 18.52 3.35
N GLY A 19 7.98 18.86 2.46
CA GLY A 19 8.21 18.24 1.15
C GLY A 19 8.65 16.77 1.18
N THR A 20 8.05 15.96 2.05
CA THR A 20 8.36 14.56 2.27
C THR A 20 7.61 13.72 1.24
N THR A 21 8.33 13.29 0.23
CA THR A 21 7.82 12.36 -0.76
C THR A 21 7.72 10.95 -0.16
N ILE A 22 6.50 10.44 -0.03
CA ILE A 22 6.20 9.07 0.42
C ILE A 22 6.08 8.15 -0.79
N LYS A 23 6.85 7.06 -0.79
CA LYS A 23 6.74 6.01 -1.81
C LYS A 23 6.04 4.80 -1.20
N LEU A 24 4.94 4.39 -1.84
CA LEU A 24 4.14 3.24 -1.45
C LEU A 24 4.10 2.25 -2.60
N GLU A 25 4.39 0.99 -2.31
CA GLU A 25 4.47 -0.09 -3.29
C GLU A 25 3.53 -1.23 -2.90
N LEU A 26 2.81 -1.76 -3.88
CA LEU A 26 2.20 -3.07 -3.76
C LEU A 26 3.22 -4.12 -4.19
N LYS A 27 3.60 -5.01 -3.28
CA LYS A 27 4.50 -6.13 -3.51
C LYS A 27 3.70 -7.40 -3.64
N ASN A 28 3.88 -8.12 -4.75
CA ASN A 28 3.25 -9.42 -4.99
C ASN A 28 4.30 -10.52 -4.90
N GLU A 29 4.04 -11.52 -4.07
CA GLU A 29 4.86 -12.71 -3.92
C GLU A 29 4.20 -13.90 -4.62
N ARG A 30 4.58 -14.10 -5.90
CA ARG A 30 4.06 -15.16 -6.80
C ARG A 30 4.28 -16.60 -6.30
N VAL A 31 5.19 -16.82 -5.35
CA VAL A 31 5.47 -18.17 -4.81
C VAL A 31 4.41 -18.58 -3.78
N SER A 32 3.76 -17.59 -3.18
CA SER A 32 2.91 -17.79 -2.01
C SER A 32 1.47 -17.33 -2.25
N ASP A 33 1.20 -16.60 -3.34
CA ASP A 33 -0.09 -15.97 -3.67
C ASP A 33 -0.55 -14.95 -2.61
N TRP A 34 0.39 -14.09 -2.21
CA TRP A 34 0.12 -12.97 -1.30
C TRP A 34 0.65 -11.66 -1.85
N SER A 35 -0.06 -10.58 -1.50
CA SER A 35 0.41 -9.22 -1.65
C SER A 35 0.62 -8.57 -0.30
N HIS A 36 1.55 -7.63 -0.22
CA HIS A 36 1.66 -6.71 0.91
C HIS A 36 1.94 -5.29 0.42
N ALA A 37 1.54 -4.31 1.22
CA ALA A 37 1.84 -2.90 0.98
C ALA A 37 3.12 -2.52 1.73
N LEU A 38 4.00 -1.77 1.08
CA LEU A 38 5.30 -1.39 1.60
C LEU A 38 5.58 0.09 1.34
N ILE A 39 5.86 0.84 2.41
CA ILE A 39 6.40 2.21 2.34
C ILE A 39 7.92 2.08 2.16
N THR A 40 8.43 2.49 1.00
CA THR A 40 9.87 2.38 0.66
C THR A 40 10.65 3.66 0.88
N GLN A 41 9.96 4.80 1.02
CA GLN A 41 10.56 6.10 1.29
C GLN A 41 9.55 7.04 1.95
N GLY A 42 10.03 8.08 2.64
CA GLY A 42 9.21 9.19 3.12
C GLY A 42 8.48 8.88 4.42
N TYR A 43 9.09 8.11 5.30
CA TYR A 43 8.55 7.92 6.64
C TYR A 43 8.55 9.26 7.38
N VAL A 44 7.38 9.72 7.81
CA VAL A 44 7.20 11.02 8.46
C VAL A 44 7.42 10.85 9.96
N SER A 45 8.54 11.38 10.47
CA SER A 45 8.84 11.35 11.90
C SER A 45 7.75 12.07 12.71
N GLY A 46 7.31 11.44 13.81
CA GLY A 46 6.23 11.97 14.64
C GLY A 46 4.80 11.77 14.08
N ALA A 47 4.65 11.20 12.88
CA ALA A 47 3.34 10.84 12.34
C ALA A 47 2.97 9.39 12.70
N SER A 48 1.69 9.16 12.98
CA SER A 48 1.16 7.80 13.12
C SER A 48 0.82 7.25 11.75
N MET A 49 1.75 6.50 11.14
CA MET A 49 1.61 5.94 9.79
C MET A 49 1.02 4.52 9.83
N ARG A 50 0.01 4.27 8.98
CA ARG A 50 -0.63 2.97 8.80
C ARG A 50 -0.57 2.58 7.33
N VAL A 51 -0.38 1.29 7.08
CA VAL A 51 -0.24 0.71 5.74
C VAL A 51 -1.05 -0.57 5.65
N TRP A 52 -1.70 -0.79 4.50
CA TRP A 52 -2.57 -1.94 4.25
C TRP A 52 -2.72 -2.22 2.76
N VAL A 53 -3.23 -3.40 2.44
CA VAL A 53 -3.68 -3.72 1.09
C VAL A 53 -5.19 -3.58 1.04
N GLU A 54 -5.73 -2.95 0.00
CA GLU A 54 -7.16 -3.04 -0.30
C GLU A 54 -7.41 -4.03 -1.40
N ARG A 55 -8.48 -4.80 -1.23
CA ARG A 55 -8.94 -5.79 -2.19
C ARG A 55 -10.30 -5.43 -2.74
N SER A 56 -10.52 -5.76 -4.00
CA SER A 56 -11.81 -5.63 -4.65
C SER A 56 -12.03 -6.80 -5.61
N SER A 57 -13.23 -7.37 -5.64
CA SER A 57 -13.61 -8.37 -6.65
C SER A 57 -14.02 -7.73 -7.98
N ASN A 58 -14.29 -6.42 -8.00
CA ASN A 58 -14.89 -5.71 -9.12
C ASN A 58 -14.24 -4.35 -9.43
N ASN A 59 -13.05 -4.09 -8.88
CA ASN A 59 -12.30 -2.84 -9.01
C ASN A 59 -13.06 -1.56 -8.56
N SER A 60 -14.18 -1.72 -7.84
CA SER A 60 -15.10 -0.62 -7.50
C SER A 60 -15.37 -0.55 -6.01
N THR A 61 -15.65 -1.70 -5.38
CA THR A 61 -15.85 -1.82 -3.94
C THR A 61 -14.58 -2.35 -3.30
N TRP A 62 -13.97 -1.56 -2.42
CA TRP A 62 -12.67 -1.85 -1.83
C TRP A 62 -12.81 -2.24 -0.35
N SER A 63 -12.07 -3.26 0.07
CA SER A 63 -12.01 -3.72 1.45
C SER A 63 -10.57 -3.70 1.96
N ALA A 64 -10.34 -2.98 3.06
CA ALA A 64 -9.03 -2.90 3.69
C ALA A 64 -8.67 -4.21 4.39
N CYS A 65 -7.52 -4.76 4.01
CA CYS A 65 -6.96 -5.97 4.58
C CYS A 65 -5.80 -5.60 5.49
N SER A 66 -5.91 -5.99 6.76
CA SER A 66 -4.81 -5.95 7.71
C SER A 66 -4.15 -4.57 7.86
N LYS A 67 -4.94 -3.61 8.35
CA LYS A 67 -4.44 -2.27 8.66
C LYS A 67 -3.41 -2.33 9.78
N THR A 68 -2.16 -2.06 9.42
CA THR A 68 -1.02 -2.22 10.33
C THR A 68 -0.30 -0.90 10.49
N THR A 69 0.10 -0.56 11.72
CA THR A 69 0.99 0.59 11.96
C THR A 69 2.42 0.18 11.61
N GLY A 70 3.11 0.98 10.81
CA GLY A 70 4.48 0.69 10.38
C GLY A 70 4.71 0.97 8.90
N TYR A 71 5.78 0.40 8.36
CA TYR A 71 6.18 0.56 6.96
C TYR A 71 5.73 -0.61 6.07
N ARG A 72 5.32 -1.75 6.62
CA ARG A 72 4.87 -2.93 5.89
C ARG A 72 3.52 -3.42 6.45
N SER A 73 2.57 -3.77 5.58
CA SER A 73 1.32 -4.41 6.01
C SER A 73 1.52 -5.91 6.22
N LEU A 74 0.57 -6.56 6.92
CA LEU A 74 0.47 -8.01 6.81
C LEU A 74 0.15 -8.42 5.36
N GLU A 75 0.46 -9.66 5.06
CA GLU A 75 0.17 -10.30 3.78
C GLU A 75 -1.35 -10.49 3.58
N ALA A 76 -1.81 -10.28 2.36
CA ALA A 76 -3.20 -10.46 1.94
C ALA A 76 -3.24 -11.30 0.67
N ASN A 77 -4.05 -12.35 0.66
CA ASN A 77 -4.20 -13.22 -0.51
C ASN A 77 -4.72 -12.42 -1.72
N ASN A 78 -4.09 -12.63 -2.87
CA ASN A 78 -4.28 -11.82 -4.07
C ASN A 78 -5.04 -12.50 -5.22
N ILE A 79 -5.26 -13.82 -5.13
CA ILE A 79 -5.88 -14.65 -6.17
C ILE A 79 -7.26 -14.11 -6.58
N LYS A 80 -7.44 -13.81 -7.87
CA LYS A 80 -8.71 -13.32 -8.45
C LYS A 80 -9.24 -12.03 -7.83
N TYR A 81 -8.38 -11.24 -7.19
CA TYR A 81 -8.73 -9.93 -6.64
C TYR A 81 -7.97 -8.81 -7.34
N TYR A 82 -8.64 -7.66 -7.45
CA TYR A 82 -7.97 -6.39 -7.63
C TYR A 82 -7.35 -5.99 -6.30
N MET A 83 -6.09 -5.62 -6.32
CA MET A 83 -5.27 -5.28 -5.17
C MET A 83 -4.72 -3.87 -5.35
N ARG A 84 -4.68 -3.07 -4.29
CA ARG A 84 -3.92 -1.81 -4.25
C ARG A 84 -3.27 -1.65 -2.90
N ALA A 85 -2.08 -1.09 -2.85
CA ALA A 85 -1.47 -0.72 -1.59
C ALA A 85 -2.06 0.63 -1.15
N CYS A 86 -2.37 0.77 0.13
CA CYS A 86 -2.90 1.98 0.71
C CYS A 86 -2.13 2.34 1.97
N MET A 87 -2.06 3.63 2.25
CA MET A 87 -1.49 4.13 3.48
C MET A 87 -2.26 5.36 3.94
N ASP A 88 -2.20 5.62 5.25
CA ASP A 88 -2.56 6.89 5.82
C ASP A 88 -1.57 7.26 6.93
N TYR A 89 -1.52 8.54 7.24
CA TYR A 89 -0.81 9.01 8.40
C TYR A 89 -1.55 10.17 9.06
N LEU A 90 -1.44 10.23 10.39
CA LEU A 90 -1.93 11.35 11.19
C LEU A 90 -0.73 12.22 11.56
N TYR A 91 -0.75 13.49 11.14
CA TYR A 91 0.28 14.48 11.47
C TYR A 91 -0.40 15.80 11.85
N ASN A 92 -0.06 16.36 13.01
CA ASN A 92 -0.66 17.60 13.53
C ASN A 92 -2.20 17.61 13.45
N SER A 93 -2.85 16.51 13.87
CA SER A 93 -4.30 16.32 13.84
C SER A 93 -4.95 16.23 12.46
N THR A 94 -4.18 16.31 11.37
CA THR A 94 -4.66 16.12 10.00
C THR A 94 -4.32 14.71 9.51
N ARG A 95 -5.32 14.02 8.95
CA ARG A 95 -5.13 12.69 8.36
C ARG A 95 -4.96 12.81 6.86
N PHE A 96 -3.84 12.30 6.36
CA PHE A 96 -3.53 12.19 4.94
C PHE A 96 -3.53 10.71 4.57
N GLY A 97 -3.97 10.38 3.37
CA GLY A 97 -3.94 9.00 2.91
C GLY A 97 -4.13 8.90 1.42
N PHE A 98 -3.58 7.83 0.84
CA PHE A 98 -3.66 7.56 -0.58
C PHE A 98 -3.51 6.06 -0.83
N CYS A 99 -3.91 5.65 -2.02
CA CYS A 99 -3.73 4.29 -2.52
C CYS A 99 -3.00 4.30 -3.86
N THR A 100 -2.34 3.19 -4.16
CA THR A 100 -1.75 2.95 -5.47
C THR A 100 -2.83 2.69 -6.51
N SER A 101 -2.45 2.69 -7.79
CA SER A 101 -3.27 2.06 -8.83
C SER A 101 -3.54 0.60 -8.48
N SER A 102 -4.65 0.08 -9.02
CA SER A 102 -5.00 -1.32 -8.81
C SER A 102 -4.23 -2.26 -9.74
N TYR A 103 -3.98 -3.46 -9.23
CA TYR A 103 -3.40 -4.60 -9.94
C TYR A 103 -4.38 -5.77 -9.81
N TYR A 104 -4.74 -6.42 -10.91
CA TYR A 104 -5.57 -7.63 -10.88
C TYR A 104 -4.69 -8.87 -11.02
N ASP A 105 -4.86 -9.83 -10.12
CA ASP A 105 -4.19 -11.13 -10.22
C ASP A 105 -5.07 -12.15 -10.94
N ASN A 106 -4.58 -12.69 -12.06
CA ASN A 106 -5.32 -13.59 -12.94
C ASN A 106 -5.01 -15.08 -12.71
N ASP A 107 -4.08 -15.40 -11.81
CA ASP A 107 -3.64 -16.77 -11.53
C ASP A 107 -4.66 -17.54 -10.66
#